data_AF-A0A949HTR6-F1
#
_entry.id   AF-A0A949HTR6-F1
#
_cell.length_a   1.000
_cell.length_b   1.000
_cell.length_c   1.000
_cell.angle_alpha   90.00
_cell.angle_beta   90.00
_cell.angle_gamma   90.00
#
_symmetry.space_group_name_H-M   'P 1'
#
loop_
_entity.id
_entity.type
_entity.pdbx_description
1 polymer ?
#
loop_
_entity_poly.entity_id
_entity_poly.type
_entity_poly.pdbx_seq_one_letter_code
_entity_poly.pdbx_strand_id
1 'polypeptide(L)'
;MSITVQLDLPEALVNEARANGLLNSAPLGGLLAAELRRRKAAAELNGVLAGIRAQPGEAMSEADLAAEIKAARKERRARETGR
;
A
#
# COMPACT_ATOMS: atom_id res chain seq x y z
N MET A 1 -3.18 -22.97 14.52
CA MET A 1 -2.62 -23.83 13.45
C MET A 1 -1.20 -23.35 13.16
N SER A 2 -0.22 -24.24 13.13
CA SER A 2 1.16 -23.94 12.70
C SER A 2 1.50 -24.77 11.46
N ILE A 3 2.36 -24.22 10.60
CA ILE A 3 2.87 -24.85 9.39
C ILE A 3 4.39 -24.88 9.52
N THR A 4 5.02 -26.00 9.18
CA THR A 4 6.48 -26.14 9.14
C THR A 4 6.99 -25.76 7.77
N VAL A 5 8.04 -24.92 7.71
CA VAL A 5 8.69 -24.51 6.47
C VAL A 5 10.16 -24.90 6.53
N GLN A 6 10.67 -25.53 5.48
CA GLN A 6 12.09 -25.80 5.28
C GLN A 6 12.64 -24.79 4.26
N LEU A 7 13.80 -24.21 4.56
CA LEU A 7 14.43 -23.17 3.75
C LEU A 7 15.90 -23.50 3.58
N ASP A 8 16.38 -23.47 2.34
CA ASP A 8 17.81 -23.50 2.04
C ASP A 8 18.33 -22.07 2.04
N LEU A 9 19.17 -21.75 3.03
CA LEU A 9 19.74 -20.42 3.21
C LEU A 9 21.27 -20.50 3.31
N PRO A 10 22.00 -19.46 2.87
CA PRO A 10 23.44 -19.39 3.07
C PRO A 10 23.80 -19.50 4.56
N GLU A 11 24.79 -20.32 4.88
CA GLU A 11 25.19 -20.60 6.28
C GLU A 11 25.55 -19.32 7.05
N ALA A 12 26.31 -18.41 6.41
CA ALA A 12 26.67 -17.13 7.00
C ALA A 12 25.44 -16.30 7.41
N LEU A 13 24.41 -16.27 6.56
CA LEU A 13 23.16 -15.57 6.83
C LEU A 13 22.39 -16.23 7.99
N VAL A 14 22.35 -17.57 8.02
CA VAL A 14 21.69 -18.32 9.10
C VAL A 14 22.34 -18.03 10.45
N ASN A 15 23.67 -18.00 10.49
CA ASN A 15 24.43 -17.75 11.72
C ASN A 15 24.16 -16.34 12.25
N GLU A 16 24.21 -15.33 11.39
CA GLU A 16 23.92 -13.94 11.78
C GLU A 16 22.45 -13.76 12.18
N ALA A 17 21.50 -14.28 11.40
CA ALA A 17 20.08 -14.20 11.70
C ALA A 17 19.72 -14.91 13.01
N ARG A 18 20.36 -16.05 13.30
CA ARG A 18 20.20 -16.78 14.57
C ARG A 18 20.76 -15.99 15.74
N ALA A 19 21.96 -15.42 15.61
CA ALA A 19 22.58 -14.61 16.66
C ALA A 19 21.73 -13.39 17.04
N ASN A 20 20.97 -12.85 16.09
CA ASN A 20 20.05 -11.72 16.30
C ASN A 20 18.59 -12.15 16.61
N GLY A 21 18.33 -13.46 16.80
CA GLY A 21 17.00 -13.97 17.15
C GLY A 21 15.95 -13.85 16.05
N LEU A 22 16.35 -13.59 14.79
CA LEU A 22 15.44 -13.40 13.66
C LEU A 22 14.82 -14.72 13.15
N LEU A 23 15.45 -15.86 13.44
CA LEU A 23 14.96 -17.19 13.04
C LEU A 23 13.95 -17.80 14.03
N ASN A 24 13.49 -17.04 15.02
CA ASN A 24 12.39 -17.44 15.89
C ASN A 24 11.05 -17.23 15.17
N SER A 25 10.06 -18.08 15.45
CA SER A 25 8.77 -18.09 14.73
C SER A 25 8.05 -16.73 14.73
N ALA A 26 8.08 -16.00 15.85
CA ALA A 26 7.40 -14.70 15.95
C ALA A 26 8.12 -13.59 15.14
N PRO A 27 9.44 -13.33 15.32
CA PRO A 27 10.19 -12.41 14.45
C PRO A 27 10.09 -12.74 12.96
N LEU A 28 10.21 -14.03 12.59
CA LEU A 28 10.13 -14.46 11.20
C LEU A 28 8.73 -14.20 10.62
N GLY A 29 7.67 -14.46 11.40
CA GLY A 29 6.30 -14.10 11.02
C GLY A 29 6.13 -12.59 10.83
N GLY A 30 6.76 -11.78 11.68
CA GLY A 30 6.78 -10.32 11.55
C GLY A 30 7.46 -9.85 10.25
N LEU A 31 8.61 -10.43 9.92
CA LEU A 31 9.34 -10.18 8.68
C LEU A 31 8.50 -10.51 7.43
N LEU A 32 7.88 -11.70 7.41
CA LEU A 32 7.02 -12.12 6.31
C LEU A 32 5.81 -11.19 6.16
N ALA A 33 5.15 -10.83 7.27
CA ALA A 33 4.01 -9.92 7.25
C ALA A 33 4.39 -8.52 6.75
N ALA A 34 5.57 -8.01 7.12
CA ALA A 34 6.07 -6.72 6.65
C ALA A 34 6.33 -6.74 5.13
N GLU A 35 6.96 -7.79 4.61
CA GLU A 35 7.23 -7.92 3.18
C GLU A 35 5.93 -8.09 2.38
N LEU A 36 4.97 -8.86 2.89
CA LEU A 36 3.64 -8.99 2.28
C LEU A 36 2.92 -7.64 2.19
N ARG A 37 2.93 -6.86 3.28
CA ARG A 37 2.35 -5.50 3.28
C ARG A 37 3.03 -4.61 2.23
N ARG A 38 4.35 -4.63 2.16
CA ARG A 38 5.13 -3.84 1.20
C ARG A 38 4.75 -4.18 -0.24
N ARG A 39 4.70 -5.48 -0.58
CA ARG A 39 4.30 -5.94 -1.92
C ARG A 39 2.86 -5.59 -2.26
N LYS A 40 1.94 -5.76 -1.30
CA LYS A 40 0.53 -5.45 -1.47
C LYS A 40 0.32 -3.95 -1.73
N ALA A 41 0.95 -3.07 -0.96
CA ALA A 41 0.86 -1.63 -1.16
C ALA A 41 1.35 -1.20 -2.56
N ALA A 42 2.47 -1.77 -3.03
CA ALA A 42 2.97 -1.50 -4.37
C ALA A 42 2.01 -2.00 -5.47
N ALA A 43 1.45 -3.21 -5.31
CA ALA A 43 0.50 -3.77 -6.26
C ALA A 43 -0.82 -2.98 -6.31
N GLU A 44 -1.34 -2.58 -5.14
CA GLU A 44 -2.55 -1.77 -5.03
C GLU A 44 -2.37 -0.40 -5.70
N LEU A 45 -1.27 0.30 -5.41
CA LEU A 45 -0.96 1.58 -6.05
C LEU A 45 -0.86 1.43 -7.57
N ASN A 46 -0.13 0.42 -8.05
CA ASN A 46 0.01 0.17 -9.48
C ASN A 46 -1.33 -0.15 -10.14
N GLY A 47 -2.20 -0.92 -9.47
CA GLY A 47 -3.54 -1.22 -9.95
C GLY A 47 -4.42 0.03 -10.07
N VAL A 48 -4.41 0.89 -9.05
CA VAL A 48 -5.14 2.16 -9.07
C VAL A 48 -4.63 3.07 -10.18
N LEU A 49 -3.30 3.23 -10.32
CA LEU A 49 -2.71 4.06 -11.37
C LEU A 49 -2.99 3.53 -12.78
N ALA A 50 -2.98 2.21 -12.97
CA ALA A 50 -3.35 1.60 -14.24
C ALA A 50 -4.82 1.90 -14.59
N GLY A 51 -5.72 1.78 -13.61
CA GLY A 51 -7.13 2.14 -13.79
C GLY A 51 -7.35 3.61 -14.16
N ILE A 52 -6.64 4.53 -13.49
CA ILE A 52 -6.71 5.97 -13.81
C ILE A 52 -6.21 6.24 -15.23
N ARG A 53 -5.05 5.67 -15.61
CA ARG A 53 -4.46 5.88 -16.95
C ARG A 53 -5.28 5.26 -18.08
N ALA A 54 -6.08 4.25 -17.79
CA ALA A 54 -6.96 3.61 -18.76
C ALA A 54 -8.28 4.37 -18.97
N GLN A 55 -8.57 5.42 -18.19
CA GLN A 55 -9.80 6.19 -18.37
C GLN A 55 -9.80 6.89 -19.73
N PRO A 56 -10.88 6.76 -20.51
CA PRO A 56 -11.02 7.46 -21.79
C PRO A 56 -11.30 8.96 -21.56
N GLY A 57 -10.89 9.77 -22.53
CA GLY A 57 -11.11 11.23 -22.53
C GLY A 57 -9.83 12.04 -22.45
N GLU A 58 -9.95 13.35 -22.66
CA GLU A 58 -8.84 14.28 -22.49
C GLU A 58 -8.70 14.68 -21.01
N ALA A 59 -7.46 14.88 -20.58
CA ALA A 59 -7.19 15.42 -19.27
C ALA A 59 -7.77 16.83 -19.17
N MET A 60 -8.60 17.07 -18.14
CA MET A 60 -9.09 18.41 -17.83
C MET A 60 -7.93 19.36 -17.55
N SER A 61 -8.10 20.64 -17.93
CA SER A 61 -7.12 21.66 -17.57
C SER A 61 -7.07 21.86 -16.05
N GLU A 62 -5.94 22.34 -15.53
CA GLU A 62 -5.80 22.65 -14.10
C GLU A 62 -6.83 23.70 -13.63
N ALA A 63 -7.19 24.65 -14.50
CA ALA A 63 -8.18 25.68 -14.21
C ALA A 63 -9.59 25.08 -14.04
N ASP A 64 -9.97 24.15 -14.91
CA ASP A 64 -11.28 23.48 -14.84
C ASP A 64 -11.36 22.60 -13.59
N LEU A 65 -10.30 21.86 -13.27
CA LEU A 65 -10.21 21.07 -12.04
C LEU A 65 -10.36 21.94 -10.78
N ALA A 66 -9.70 23.11 -10.75
CA ALA A 66 -9.81 24.04 -9.62
C ALA A 66 -11.23 24.59 -9.46
N ALA A 67 -11.92 24.88 -10.57
CA ALA A 67 -13.31 25.32 -10.58
C ALA A 67 -14.25 24.25 -10.03
N GLU A 68 -14.12 23.00 -10.49
CA GLU A 68 -14.90 21.85 -10.01
C GLU A 68 -14.69 21.60 -8.50
N ILE A 69 -13.44 21.58 -8.04
CA ILE A 69 -13.13 21.41 -6.62
C ILE A 69 -13.74 22.53 -5.77
N LYS A 70 -13.72 23.77 -6.26
CA LYS A 70 -14.32 24.92 -5.57
C LYS A 70 -15.84 24.77 -5.48
N ALA A 71 -16.49 24.33 -6.56
CA ALA A 71 -17.93 24.08 -6.59
C ALA A 71 -18.32 22.98 -5.60
N ALA A 72 -17.65 21.82 -5.63
CA ALA A 72 -17.89 20.71 -4.72
C ALA A 72 -17.70 21.12 -3.24
N ARG A 73 -16.67 21.90 -2.93
CA ARG A 73 -16.44 22.43 -1.57
C ARG A 73 -17.51 23.43 -1.14
N LYS A 74 -18.01 24.27 -2.04
CA LYS A 74 -19.11 25.21 -1.77
C LYS A 74 -20.38 24.43 -1.43
N GLU A 75 -20.70 23.41 -2.21
CA GLU A 75 -21.86 22.56 -1.98
C GLU A 75 -21.76 21.80 -0.66
N ARG A 76 -20.59 21.25 -0.33
CA ARG A 76 -20.36 20.59 0.97
C ARG A 76 -20.63 21.52 2.15
N ARG A 77 -20.08 22.74 2.11
CA ARG A 77 -20.32 23.74 3.16
C ARG A 77 -21.80 24.11 3.29
N ALA A 78 -22.49 24.29 2.18
CA ALA A 78 -23.92 24.58 2.18
C ALA A 78 -24.75 23.47 2.87
N ARG A 79 -24.37 22.20 2.67
CA ARG A 79 -24.97 21.05 3.34
C ARG A 79 -24.66 20.99 4.84
N GLU A 80 -23.47 21.41 5.25
CA GLU A 80 -23.05 21.46 6.66
C GLU A 80 -23.70 22.61 7.43
N THR A 81 -23.93 23.77 6.80
CA THR A 81 -24.59 24.94 7.41
C THR A 81 -26.12 24.89 7.38
N GLY A 82 -26.71 23.97 6.61
CA GLY A 82 -28.15 23.76 6.52
C GLY A 82 -28.69 22.73 7.52
N ARG A 83 -27.87 22.28 8.47
CA ARG A 83 -28.19 21.37 9.57
C ARG A 83 -28.10 22.14 10.89
#